data_AF-A0A934WRP9-F1
#
_entry.id   AF-A0A934WRP9-F1
#
_cell.length_a   1.000
_cell.length_b   1.000
_cell.length_c   1.000
_cell.angle_alpha   90.00
_cell.angle_beta   90.00
_cell.angle_gamma   90.00
#
_symmetry.space_group_name_H-M   'P 1'
#
loop_
_entity.id
_entity.type
_entity.pdbx_description
1 polymer ?
#
loop_
_entity_poly.entity_id
_entity_poly.type
_entity_poly.pdbx_seq_one_letter_code
_entity_poly.pdbx_strand_id
1 'polypeptide(L)'
;MSEMQNNHKLDNQEKWIFLEKNEIKHLFIYYITVLILSFFWLCFSLVFNFEIHNNGFSKLIGILMFDFPSGVLGATIYYIRKLYKSAIQNLVNDSSILLENTYYRKLGAKIYFYFRPIISGILSIIINIGIISGIFFVNAGQEFDNSNFFLISVIISFFVGYSNGKLILKLDRYGENVINNIIKENKNNEQ
;
A
#
# COMPACT_ATOMS: atom_id res chain seq x y z
N MET A 1 40.76 9.18 -9.86
CA MET A 1 39.73 8.21 -10.26
C MET A 1 38.40 8.78 -9.80
N SER A 2 37.63 9.32 -10.74
CA SER A 2 36.41 10.10 -10.47
C SER A 2 35.34 9.22 -9.83
N GLU A 3 34.87 9.59 -8.64
CA GLU A 3 33.66 9.05 -8.05
C GLU A 3 32.50 9.33 -9.02
N MET A 4 32.06 8.32 -9.75
CA MET A 4 30.78 8.39 -10.44
C MET A 4 29.70 8.50 -9.36
N GLN A 5 29.19 9.71 -9.13
CA GLN A 5 27.98 9.93 -8.36
C GLN A 5 26.86 9.14 -9.03
N ASN A 6 26.53 8.01 -8.42
CA ASN A 6 25.49 7.13 -8.89
C ASN A 6 24.14 7.85 -8.68
N ASN A 7 23.61 8.45 -9.74
CA ASN A 7 22.33 9.20 -9.77
C ASN A 7 21.10 8.35 -9.41
N HIS A 8 21.30 7.08 -9.08
CA HIS A 8 20.29 6.15 -8.57
C HIS A 8 20.51 5.73 -7.11
N LYS A 9 21.25 6.52 -6.31
CA LYS A 9 21.30 6.32 -4.85
C LYS A 9 19.88 6.44 -4.29
N LEU A 10 19.37 5.35 -3.74
CA LEU A 10 18.14 5.36 -2.95
C LEU A 10 18.39 6.26 -1.73
N ASP A 11 17.34 6.96 -1.28
CA ASP A 11 17.41 7.85 -0.11
C ASP A 11 18.01 7.08 1.09
N ASN A 12 18.74 7.76 1.99
CA ASN A 12 19.48 7.11 3.10
C ASN A 12 18.60 6.21 3.98
N GLN A 13 17.29 6.41 3.92
CA GLN A 13 16.27 5.54 4.50
C GLN A 13 16.36 4.09 3.99
N GLU A 14 16.70 3.81 2.73
CA GLU A 14 16.60 2.44 2.18
C GLU A 14 17.77 1.50 2.52
N LYS A 15 18.77 1.96 3.28
CA LYS A 15 19.89 1.14 3.79
C LYS A 15 19.49 0.13 4.88
N TRP A 16 18.20 0.01 5.21
CA TRP A 16 17.69 -0.88 6.26
C TRP A 16 17.41 -2.33 5.82
N ILE A 17 17.65 -2.68 4.55
CA ILE A 17 17.34 -4.01 4.01
C ILE A 17 18.47 -4.99 4.37
N PHE A 18 18.56 -5.33 5.65
CA PHE A 18 19.41 -6.41 6.13
C PHE A 18 18.67 -7.73 5.93
N LEU A 19 18.65 -8.26 4.70
CA LEU A 19 18.11 -9.59 4.40
C LEU A 19 19.20 -10.50 3.82
N GLU A 20 19.13 -11.78 4.15
CA GLU A 20 19.98 -12.79 3.54
C GLU A 20 19.53 -13.14 2.11
N LYS A 21 20.45 -13.65 1.29
CA LYS A 21 20.19 -14.08 -0.10
C LYS A 21 19.01 -15.05 -0.20
N ASN A 22 18.90 -16.01 0.73
CA ASN A 22 17.81 -16.98 0.77
C ASN A 22 16.46 -16.32 1.11
N GLU A 23 16.46 -15.35 2.02
CA GLU A 23 15.24 -14.63 2.44
C GLU A 23 14.70 -13.75 1.32
N ILE A 24 15.58 -13.11 0.54
CA ILE A 24 15.20 -12.33 -0.64
C ILE A 24 14.56 -13.23 -1.70
N LYS A 25 15.13 -14.43 -1.95
CA LYS A 25 14.54 -15.41 -2.88
C LYS A 25 13.13 -15.80 -2.46
N HIS A 26 12.92 -16.08 -1.16
CA HIS A 26 11.59 -16.37 -0.63
C HIS A 26 10.63 -15.19 -0.76
N LEU A 27 11.08 -13.96 -0.50
CA LEU A 27 10.27 -12.75 -0.68
C LEU A 27 9.83 -12.58 -2.13
N PHE A 28 10.73 -12.78 -3.11
CA PHE A 28 10.38 -12.71 -4.52
C PHE A 28 9.28 -13.69 -4.90
N ILE A 29 9.43 -14.96 -4.48
CA ILE A 29 8.43 -16.00 -4.73
C ILE A 29 7.09 -15.59 -4.09
N TYR A 30 7.10 -15.14 -2.84
CA TYR A 30 5.91 -14.65 -2.14
C TYR A 30 5.21 -13.53 -2.93
N TYR A 31 5.95 -12.49 -3.33
CA TYR A 31 5.38 -11.35 -4.04
C TYR A 31 4.84 -11.72 -5.43
N ILE A 32 5.50 -12.64 -6.15
CA ILE A 32 5.00 -13.16 -7.43
C ILE A 32 3.70 -13.94 -7.21
N THR A 33 3.63 -14.80 -6.19
CA THR A 33 2.42 -15.54 -5.86
C THR A 33 1.27 -14.61 -5.49
N VAL A 34 1.51 -13.59 -4.65
CA VAL A 34 0.50 -12.60 -4.28
C VAL A 34 0.06 -11.79 -5.51
N LEU A 35 0.98 -11.41 -6.41
CA LEU A 35 0.65 -10.70 -7.64
C LEU A 35 -0.30 -11.53 -8.51
N ILE A 36 0.01 -12.81 -8.73
CA ILE A 36 -0.82 -13.72 -9.53
C ILE A 36 -2.19 -13.92 -8.89
N LEU A 37 -2.24 -14.21 -7.59
CA LEU A 37 -3.51 -14.39 -6.85
C LEU A 37 -4.39 -13.14 -6.90
N SER A 38 -3.79 -11.97 -6.72
CA SER A 38 -4.53 -10.70 -6.73
C SER A 38 -5.05 -10.36 -8.13
N PHE A 39 -4.29 -10.70 -9.17
CA PHE A 39 -4.73 -10.55 -10.56
C PHE A 39 -5.91 -11.47 -10.87
N PHE A 40 -5.83 -12.75 -10.50
CA PHE A 40 -6.94 -13.70 -10.66
C PHE A 40 -8.18 -13.26 -9.90
N TRP A 41 -8.02 -12.77 -8.66
CA TRP A 41 -9.13 -12.26 -7.86
C TRP A 41 -9.78 -11.03 -8.48
N LEU A 42 -8.98 -10.12 -9.07
CA LEU A 42 -9.50 -8.97 -9.79
C LEU A 42 -10.33 -9.40 -11.02
N CYS A 43 -9.82 -10.35 -11.82
CA CYS A 43 -10.54 -10.91 -12.95
C CYS A 43 -11.84 -11.61 -12.54
N PHE A 44 -11.81 -12.39 -11.45
CA PHE A 44 -12.99 -13.03 -10.89
C PHE A 44 -14.03 -11.99 -10.45
N SER A 45 -13.59 -10.92 -9.79
CA SER A 45 -14.47 -9.83 -9.37
C SER A 45 -15.11 -9.11 -10.56
N LEU A 46 -14.38 -8.93 -11.68
CA LEU A 46 -14.92 -8.35 -12.91
C LEU A 46 -16.05 -9.20 -13.47
N VAL A 47 -15.85 -10.51 -13.61
CA VAL A 47 -16.87 -11.44 -14.10
C VAL A 47 -18.10 -11.42 -13.20
N PHE A 48 -17.89 -11.47 -11.88
CA PHE A 48 -18.98 -11.49 -10.89
C PHE A 48 -19.80 -10.19 -10.88
N ASN A 49 -19.18 -9.04 -11.17
CA ASN A 49 -19.88 -7.76 -11.24
C ASN A 49 -20.88 -7.69 -12.42
N PHE A 50 -20.57 -8.34 -13.55
CA PHE A 50 -21.50 -8.42 -14.68
C PHE A 50 -22.72 -9.31 -14.37
N GLU A 51 -22.59 -10.28 -13.45
CA GLU A 51 -23.69 -11.19 -13.08
C GLU A 51 -24.59 -10.62 -11.97
N ILE A 52 -24.06 -9.77 -11.07
CA ILE A 52 -24.87 -9.13 -10.03
C ILE A 52 -25.63 -7.94 -10.60
N HIS A 53 -26.76 -8.23 -11.22
CA HIS A 53 -27.80 -7.24 -11.52
C HIS A 53 -28.95 -7.47 -10.53
N ASN A 54 -29.08 -6.63 -9.49
CA ASN A 54 -30.39 -6.08 -9.02
C ASN A 54 -30.53 -5.57 -7.57
N ASN A 55 -29.52 -5.56 -6.69
CA ASN A 55 -29.70 -4.97 -5.33
C ASN A 55 -28.64 -3.90 -4.97
N GLY A 56 -29.04 -2.82 -4.28
CA GLY A 56 -28.15 -1.73 -3.88
C GLY A 56 -27.03 -2.16 -2.92
N PHE A 57 -27.33 -3.06 -1.97
CA PHE A 57 -26.33 -3.58 -1.01
C PHE A 57 -25.29 -4.49 -1.67
N SER A 58 -25.69 -5.26 -2.70
CA SER A 58 -24.76 -6.11 -3.45
C SER A 58 -23.82 -5.30 -4.34
N LYS A 59 -24.20 -4.07 -4.74
CA LYS A 59 -23.33 -3.16 -5.50
C LYS A 59 -22.16 -2.63 -4.66
N LEU A 60 -22.39 -2.25 -3.40
CA LEU A 60 -21.33 -1.74 -2.53
C LEU A 60 -20.31 -2.84 -2.18
N ILE A 61 -20.80 -4.05 -1.90
CA ILE A 61 -19.94 -5.23 -1.71
C ILE A 61 -19.15 -5.53 -2.99
N GLY A 62 -19.78 -5.40 -4.15
CA GLY A 62 -19.11 -5.54 -5.45
C GLY A 62 -17.93 -4.57 -5.61
N ILE A 63 -18.11 -3.29 -5.28
CA ILE A 63 -17.04 -2.28 -5.35
C ILE A 63 -15.88 -2.63 -4.39
N LEU A 64 -16.20 -3.01 -3.15
CA LEU A 64 -15.19 -3.41 -2.17
C LEU A 64 -14.39 -4.65 -2.59
N MET A 65 -15.01 -5.57 -3.33
CA MET A 65 -14.31 -6.74 -3.90
C MET A 65 -13.27 -6.37 -4.95
N PHE A 66 -13.38 -5.21 -5.61
CA PHE A 66 -12.37 -4.68 -6.53
C PHE A 66 -11.24 -3.93 -5.84
N ASP A 67 -11.56 -3.23 -4.75
CA ASP A 67 -10.64 -2.30 -4.12
C ASP A 67 -9.48 -3.00 -3.44
N PHE A 68 -9.78 -4.07 -2.70
CA PHE A 68 -8.76 -4.87 -2.03
C PHE A 68 -7.72 -5.47 -3.00
N PRO A 69 -8.09 -6.29 -4.01
CA PRO A 69 -7.11 -6.89 -4.92
C PRO A 69 -6.37 -5.83 -5.74
N SER A 70 -7.01 -4.72 -6.11
CA SER A 70 -6.34 -3.63 -6.83
C SER A 70 -5.27 -2.95 -5.97
N GLY A 71 -5.58 -2.68 -4.69
CA GLY A 71 -4.60 -2.17 -3.73
C GLY A 71 -3.44 -3.12 -3.49
N VAL A 72 -3.72 -4.43 -3.38
CA VAL A 72 -2.68 -5.46 -3.23
C VAL A 72 -1.81 -5.54 -4.49
N LEU A 73 -2.39 -5.46 -5.69
CA LEU A 73 -1.66 -5.42 -6.96
C LEU A 73 -0.72 -4.22 -7.06
N GLY A 74 -1.20 -3.01 -6.75
CA GLY A 74 -0.37 -1.81 -6.76
C GLY A 74 0.82 -1.93 -5.82
N ALA A 75 0.59 -2.45 -4.61
CA ALA A 75 1.63 -2.65 -3.61
C ALA A 75 2.66 -3.70 -4.05
N THR A 76 2.21 -4.86 -4.51
CA THR A 76 3.10 -5.95 -4.93
C THR A 76 4.04 -5.50 -6.04
N ILE A 77 3.55 -4.79 -7.06
CA ILE A 77 4.40 -4.22 -8.12
C ILE A 77 5.45 -3.26 -7.54
N TYR A 78 5.06 -2.39 -6.60
CA TYR A 78 5.98 -1.47 -5.96
C TYR A 78 7.09 -2.18 -5.17
N TYR A 79 6.75 -3.23 -4.40
CA TYR A 79 7.73 -3.95 -3.59
C TYR A 79 8.59 -4.91 -4.39
N ILE A 80 8.07 -5.55 -5.45
CA ILE A 80 8.91 -6.27 -6.44
C ILE A 80 9.95 -5.31 -7.01
N ARG A 81 9.52 -4.08 -7.35
CA ARG A 81 10.45 -3.04 -7.81
C ARG A 81 11.52 -2.70 -6.79
N LYS A 82 11.11 -2.52 -5.54
CA LYS A 82 12.05 -2.21 -4.46
C LYS A 82 13.03 -3.35 -4.22
N LEU A 83 12.57 -4.60 -4.27
CA LEU A 83 13.40 -5.79 -4.08
C LEU A 83 14.44 -5.93 -5.19
N TYR A 84 14.07 -5.83 -6.47
CA TYR A 84 15.05 -5.99 -7.55
C TYR A 84 16.08 -4.86 -7.55
N LYS A 85 15.68 -3.62 -7.25
CA LYS A 85 16.64 -2.50 -7.14
C LYS A 85 17.63 -2.73 -6.00
N SER A 86 17.15 -3.25 -4.88
CA SER A 86 18.00 -3.56 -3.72
C SER A 86 19.01 -4.66 -4.04
N ALA A 87 18.60 -5.67 -4.81
CA ALA A 87 19.49 -6.75 -5.27
C ALA A 87 20.56 -6.22 -6.25
N ILE A 88 20.18 -5.41 -7.24
CA ILE A 88 21.13 -4.83 -8.22
C ILE A 88 22.17 -3.94 -7.54
N GLN A 89 21.79 -3.21 -6.51
CA GLN A 89 22.69 -2.29 -5.80
C GLN A 89 23.60 -3.00 -4.78
N ASN A 90 23.61 -4.34 -4.72
CA ASN A 90 24.36 -5.14 -3.74
C ASN A 90 24.16 -4.65 -2.30
N LEU A 91 22.97 -4.16 -1.97
CA LEU A 91 22.59 -3.77 -0.60
C LEU A 91 22.34 -4.98 0.30
N VAL A 92 22.60 -6.18 -0.21
CA VAL A 92 22.42 -7.48 0.44
C VAL A 92 23.72 -7.84 1.13
N ASN A 93 23.77 -7.72 2.46
CA ASN A 93 24.95 -8.10 3.23
C ASN A 93 25.19 -9.61 3.11
N ASP A 94 26.44 -10.00 2.86
CA ASP A 94 26.87 -11.37 3.07
C ASP A 94 26.83 -11.71 4.57
N SER A 95 26.37 -12.92 4.86
CA SER A 95 25.99 -13.46 6.17
C SER A 95 27.11 -13.53 7.21
N SER A 96 28.32 -13.05 6.90
CA SER A 96 29.53 -13.23 7.70
C SER A 96 29.73 -12.21 8.83
N ILE A 97 28.87 -11.21 8.97
CA ILE A 97 28.98 -10.19 10.03
C ILE A 97 27.65 -10.08 10.80
N LEU A 98 27.34 -11.09 11.61
CA LEU A 98 26.13 -11.14 12.43
C LEU A 98 26.45 -10.81 13.89
N LEU A 99 26.37 -9.52 14.23
CA LEU A 99 26.18 -9.07 15.61
C LEU A 99 24.72 -9.33 16.03
N GLU A 100 24.49 -9.77 17.27
CA GLU A 100 23.17 -10.09 17.86
C GLU A 100 22.09 -9.02 17.62
N ASN A 101 22.50 -7.75 17.44
CA ASN A 101 21.61 -6.62 17.13
C ASN A 101 20.92 -6.71 15.74
N THR A 102 21.27 -7.71 14.92
CA THR A 102 20.70 -7.91 13.58
C THR A 102 19.42 -8.77 13.57
N TYR A 103 19.16 -9.59 14.59
CA TYR A 103 18.00 -10.48 14.61
C TYR A 103 16.67 -9.72 14.57
N TYR A 104 16.48 -8.78 15.50
CA TYR A 104 15.25 -7.97 15.56
C TYR A 104 15.06 -7.10 14.30
N ARG A 105 16.17 -6.63 13.72
CA ARG A 105 16.15 -5.84 12.48
C ARG A 105 15.72 -6.68 11.27
N LYS A 106 16.21 -7.92 11.16
CA LYS A 106 15.77 -8.90 10.15
C LYS A 106 14.29 -9.23 10.31
N LEU A 107 13.84 -9.49 11.54
CA LEU A 107 12.44 -9.80 11.83
C LEU A 107 11.53 -8.63 11.45
N GLY A 108 11.90 -7.40 11.83
CA GLY A 108 11.16 -6.19 11.45
C GLY A 108 11.07 -6.00 9.94
N ALA A 109 12.16 -6.26 9.21
CA ALA A 109 12.16 -6.21 7.75
C ALA A 109 11.22 -7.26 7.14
N LYS A 110 11.22 -8.51 7.64
CA LYS A 110 10.31 -9.56 7.18
C LYS A 110 8.85 -9.16 7.38
N ILE A 111 8.48 -8.80 8.60
CA ILE A 111 7.11 -8.38 8.94
C ILE A 111 6.69 -7.22 8.05
N TYR A 112 7.57 -6.23 7.87
CA TYR A 112 7.33 -5.10 6.99
C TYR A 112 6.98 -5.53 5.56
N PHE A 113 7.72 -6.48 4.97
CA PHE A 113 7.47 -6.92 3.60
C PHE A 113 6.23 -7.84 3.49
N TYR A 114 5.95 -8.70 4.46
CA TYR A 114 4.77 -9.58 4.41
C TYR A 114 3.46 -8.83 4.65
N PHE A 115 3.43 -7.86 5.57
CA PHE A 115 2.20 -7.14 5.89
C PHE A 115 1.88 -6.02 4.89
N ARG A 116 2.85 -5.56 4.11
CA ARG A 116 2.65 -4.39 3.26
C ARG A 116 1.55 -4.53 2.21
N PRO A 117 1.44 -5.66 1.48
CA PRO A 117 0.34 -5.88 0.56
C PRO A 117 -1.02 -5.84 1.27
N ILE A 118 -1.12 -6.45 2.45
CA ILE A 118 -2.36 -6.49 3.26
C ILE A 118 -2.77 -5.08 3.69
N ILE A 119 -1.85 -4.31 4.27
CA ILE A 119 -2.10 -2.92 4.69
C ILE A 119 -2.54 -2.07 3.49
N SER A 120 -1.97 -2.34 2.31
CA SER A 120 -2.31 -1.61 1.09
C SER A 120 -3.74 -1.90 0.61
N GLY A 121 -4.19 -3.15 0.68
CA GLY A 121 -5.57 -3.53 0.37
C GLY A 121 -6.56 -2.89 1.35
N ILE A 122 -6.25 -2.91 2.65
CA ILE A 122 -7.09 -2.28 3.69
C ILE A 122 -7.16 -0.76 3.47
N LEU A 123 -6.03 -0.10 3.23
CA LEU A 123 -5.99 1.34 2.99
C LEU A 123 -6.79 1.74 1.74
N SER A 124 -6.76 0.91 0.70
CA SER A 124 -7.51 1.14 -0.53
C SER A 124 -9.02 1.11 -0.29
N ILE A 125 -9.50 0.12 0.49
CA ILE A 125 -10.89 0.08 0.94
C ILE A 125 -11.27 1.34 1.72
N ILE A 126 -10.46 1.73 2.72
CA ILE A 126 -10.76 2.90 3.56
C ILE A 126 -10.88 4.16 2.73
N ILE A 127 -9.95 4.38 1.79
CA ILE A 127 -9.96 5.56 0.94
C ILE A 127 -11.18 5.57 0.03
N ASN A 128 -11.54 4.45 -0.59
CA ASN A 128 -12.71 4.40 -1.47
C ASN A 128 -14.03 4.52 -0.71
N ILE A 129 -14.16 3.96 0.49
CA ILE A 129 -15.31 4.23 1.36
C ILE A 129 -15.41 5.73 1.67
N GLY A 130 -14.28 6.39 1.98
CA GLY A 130 -14.24 7.83 2.22
C GLY A 130 -14.71 8.64 1.01
N ILE A 131 -14.28 8.25 -0.20
CA ILE A 131 -14.70 8.91 -1.45
C ILE A 131 -16.20 8.71 -1.70
N ILE A 132 -16.70 7.47 -1.61
CA ILE A 132 -18.12 7.15 -1.79
C ILE A 132 -18.98 7.92 -0.78
N SER A 133 -18.56 7.93 0.49
CA SER A 133 -19.25 8.67 1.56
C SER A 133 -19.27 10.18 1.30
N GLY A 134 -18.16 10.75 0.82
CA GLY A 134 -18.09 12.16 0.44
C GLY A 134 -19.04 12.52 -0.71
N ILE A 135 -19.08 11.68 -1.75
CA ILE A 135 -20.00 11.86 -2.88
C ILE A 135 -21.46 11.77 -2.42
N PHE A 136 -21.77 10.78 -1.58
CA PHE A 136 -23.11 10.60 -1.02
C PHE A 136 -23.58 11.81 -0.21
N PHE A 137 -22.69 12.38 0.61
CA PHE A 137 -22.96 13.58 1.40
C PHE A 137 -23.23 14.81 0.51
N VAL A 138 -22.41 15.02 -0.52
CA VAL A 138 -22.57 16.15 -1.45
C VAL A 138 -23.86 16.06 -2.28
N ASN A 139 -24.25 14.85 -2.69
CA ASN A 139 -25.43 14.63 -3.53
C ASN A 139 -26.74 14.50 -2.73
N ALA A 140 -26.75 14.87 -1.44
CA ALA A 140 -27.92 14.83 -0.57
C ALA A 140 -28.69 13.49 -0.59
N GLY A 141 -27.97 12.38 -0.76
CA GLY A 141 -28.56 11.04 -0.77
C GLY A 141 -29.23 10.59 -2.08
N GLN A 142 -29.05 11.29 -3.20
CA GLN A 142 -29.49 10.77 -4.50
C GLN A 142 -28.70 9.52 -4.91
N GLU A 143 -29.40 8.55 -5.53
CA GLU A 143 -28.78 7.31 -6.00
C GLU A 143 -27.68 7.59 -7.01
N PHE A 144 -26.47 7.18 -6.66
CA PHE A 144 -25.28 7.35 -7.49
C PHE A 144 -25.28 6.30 -8.61
N ASP A 145 -25.31 6.75 -9.87
CA ASP A 145 -25.20 5.88 -11.05
C ASP A 145 -23.77 5.31 -11.12
N ASN A 146 -23.68 4.07 -10.63
CA ASN A 146 -22.43 3.37 -10.36
C ASN A 146 -21.85 2.62 -11.57
N SER A 147 -22.49 2.69 -12.74
CA SER A 147 -22.15 1.85 -13.89
C SER A 147 -20.68 1.91 -14.30
N ASN A 148 -20.02 3.07 -14.15
CA ASN A 148 -18.60 3.26 -14.46
C ASN A 148 -17.72 3.55 -13.24
N PHE A 149 -18.30 3.67 -12.05
CA PHE A 149 -17.54 4.05 -10.85
C PHE A 149 -16.52 2.99 -10.44
N PHE A 150 -16.82 1.71 -10.67
CA PHE A 150 -15.89 0.62 -10.36
C PHE A 150 -14.53 0.79 -11.06
N LEU A 151 -14.50 1.35 -12.29
CA LEU A 151 -13.24 1.62 -13.01
C LEU A 151 -12.39 2.67 -12.28
N ILE A 152 -13.03 3.74 -11.81
CA ILE A 152 -12.38 4.80 -11.03
C ILE A 152 -11.90 4.21 -9.70
N SER A 153 -12.74 3.42 -9.03
CA SER A 153 -12.44 2.75 -7.76
C SER A 153 -11.21 1.85 -7.87
N VAL A 154 -11.12 1.04 -8.93
CA VAL A 154 -9.98 0.18 -9.22
C VAL A 154 -8.70 1.00 -9.43
N ILE A 155 -8.76 2.06 -10.24
CA ILE A 155 -7.59 2.91 -10.51
C ILE A 155 -7.09 3.58 -9.23
N ILE A 156 -8.00 4.17 -8.44
CA ILE A 156 -7.66 4.82 -7.18
C ILE A 156 -7.04 3.81 -6.22
N SER A 157 -7.67 2.66 -6.03
CA SER A 157 -7.15 1.57 -5.19
C SER A 157 -5.74 1.14 -5.61
N PHE A 158 -5.50 1.01 -6.91
CA PHE A 158 -4.18 0.65 -7.42
C PHE A 158 -3.12 1.68 -7.00
N PHE A 159 -3.40 2.97 -7.20
CA PHE A 159 -2.45 4.04 -6.86
C PHE A 159 -2.26 4.20 -5.35
N VAL A 160 -3.32 3.99 -4.56
CA VAL A 160 -3.24 3.92 -3.10
C VAL A 160 -2.30 2.81 -2.70
N GLY A 161 -2.47 1.60 -3.23
CA GLY A 161 -1.61 0.47 -2.91
C GLY A 161 -0.16 0.69 -3.34
N TYR A 162 0.05 1.22 -4.54
CA TYR A 162 1.37 1.55 -5.06
C TYR A 162 2.09 2.62 -4.23
N SER A 163 1.35 3.59 -3.70
CA SER A 163 1.88 4.72 -2.94
C SER A 163 1.74 4.57 -1.43
N ASN A 164 1.32 3.40 -0.94
CA ASN A 164 0.93 3.19 0.46
C ASN A 164 1.98 3.68 1.45
N GLY A 165 3.27 3.37 1.19
CA GLY A 165 4.36 3.82 2.07
C GLY A 165 4.46 5.33 2.22
N LYS A 166 4.22 6.10 1.14
CA LYS A 166 4.22 7.56 1.18
C LYS A 166 2.93 8.11 1.78
N LEU A 167 1.81 7.43 1.56
CA LEU A 167 0.51 7.79 2.12
C LEU A 167 0.52 7.68 3.65
N ILE A 168 0.99 6.56 4.20
CA ILE A 168 1.10 6.38 5.65
C ILE A 168 1.97 7.48 6.27
N LEU A 169 3.15 7.77 5.71
CA LEU A 169 4.03 8.83 6.21
C LEU A 169 3.39 10.22 6.15
N LYS A 170 2.56 10.49 5.13
CA LYS A 170 1.81 11.74 5.05
C LYS A 170 0.72 11.79 6.11
N LEU A 171 -0.04 10.69 6.29
CA LEU A 171 -1.10 10.60 7.29
C LEU A 171 -0.54 10.81 8.71
N ASP A 172 0.61 10.23 9.01
CA ASP A 172 1.31 10.39 10.29
C ASP A 172 1.64 11.87 10.57
N ARG A 173 2.31 12.53 9.61
CA ARG A 173 2.63 13.97 9.71
C ARG A 173 1.39 14.86 9.79
N TYR A 174 0.33 14.54 9.05
CA TYR A 174 -0.92 15.29 9.13
C TYR A 174 -1.58 15.10 10.49
N GLY A 175 -1.59 13.88 11.04
CA GLY A 175 -2.11 13.58 12.37
C GLY A 175 -1.40 14.37 13.46
N GLU A 176 -0.07 14.38 13.44
CA GLU A 176 0.74 15.20 14.37
C GLU A 176 0.38 16.69 14.28
N ASN A 177 0.24 17.23 13.06
CA ASN A 177 -0.12 18.64 12.86
C ASN A 177 -1.51 18.97 13.41
N VAL A 178 -2.50 18.10 13.19
CA VAL A 178 -3.87 18.29 13.70
C VAL A 178 -3.87 18.27 15.23
N ILE A 179 -3.22 17.29 15.84
CA ILE A 179 -3.11 17.19 17.31
C ILE A 179 -2.43 18.45 17.89
N ASN A 180 -1.33 18.88 17.28
CA ASN A 180 -0.60 20.07 17.73
C ASN A 180 -1.42 21.35 17.60
N ASN A 181 -2.27 21.47 16.57
CA ASN A 181 -3.16 22.62 16.41
C ASN A 181 -4.26 22.64 17.49
N ILE A 182 -4.88 21.48 17.78
CA ILE A 182 -5.90 21.35 18.84
C ILE A 182 -5.30 21.70 20.21
N ILE A 183 -4.09 21.23 20.52
CA ILE A 183 -3.41 21.53 21.78
C ILE A 183 -3.08 23.03 21.88
N LYS A 184 -2.69 23.69 20.78
CA LYS A 184 -2.42 25.13 20.76
C LYS A 184 -3.69 25.96 20.97
N GLU A 185 -4.80 25.61 20.33
CA GLU A 185 -6.08 26.30 20.51
C GLU A 185 -6.58 26.20 21.95
N ASN A 186 -6.48 25.03 22.58
CA ASN A 186 -6.86 24.88 23.99
C ASN A 186 -6.00 25.73 24.93
N LYS A 187 -4.69 25.85 24.69
CA LYS A 187 -3.82 26.70 25.52
C LYS A 187 -4.10 28.21 25.36
N ASN A 188 -4.54 28.64 24.18
CA ASN A 188 -4.89 30.03 23.93
C ASN A 188 -6.27 30.41 24.51
N ASN A 189 -7.15 29.43 24.74
CA ASN A 189 -8.47 29.64 25.34
C ASN A 189 -8.46 29.62 26.88
N GLU A 190 -7.35 29.18 27.50
CA GLU A 190 -7.14 29.18 28.96
C GLU A 190 -6.38 30.42 29.48
N GLN A 191 -6.01 31.36 28.59
CA GLN A 191 -5.39 32.66 28.92
C GLN A 191 -6.40 33.81 28.80
#